data_AF-A0A060R8N3-F1
#
_entry.id   AF-A0A060R8N3-F1
#
_cell.length_a   1.000
_cell.length_b   1.000
_cell.length_c   1.000
_cell.angle_alpha   90.00
_cell.angle_beta   90.00
_cell.angle_gamma   90.00
#
_symmetry.space_group_name_H-M   'P 1'
#
loop_
_entity.id
_entity.type
_entity.pdbx_description
1 polymer ?
#
loop_
_entity_poly.entity_id
_entity_poly.type
_entity_poly.pdbx_seq_one_letter_code
_entity_poly.pdbx_strand_id
1 'polypeptide(L)'
;MVLLLGGTTSFLILIAVIGLFRSCMGYDEIDIDNSTQVRRYEIHRAYVTDSTENGYELLWFTTNYVTQKRYEEILTRKHIFDSYQKLQAEAGAHFNNDLINTDIYNFVEWAKRYDIDPDVRLTNIWVYGTEYKKLYRQPNLTFPEVHTPYSPDIGILFLKENDVYPYNFESPQTYRYWQCDITSLSDERYNHVTEEDYRRSLK
;
A
#
# COMPACT_ATOMS: atom_id res chain seq x y z
N MET A 1 -52.90 -46.26 -17.94
CA MET A 1 -53.36 -44.87 -17.74
C MET A 1 -52.13 -43.98 -17.85
N VAL A 2 -51.82 -43.54 -19.07
CA VAL A 2 -50.65 -42.71 -19.37
C VAL A 2 -51.09 -41.26 -19.15
N LEU A 3 -50.66 -40.68 -18.03
CA LEU A 3 -50.83 -39.25 -17.77
C LEU A 3 -49.93 -38.49 -18.74
N LEU A 4 -50.53 -38.00 -19.83
CA LEU A 4 -49.95 -37.00 -20.73
C LEU A 4 -49.76 -35.69 -19.95
N LEU A 5 -48.65 -35.59 -19.22
CA LEU A 5 -48.13 -34.32 -18.71
C LEU A 5 -47.74 -33.48 -19.92
N GLY A 6 -48.62 -32.54 -20.30
CA GLY A 6 -48.41 -31.64 -21.42
C GLY A 6 -47.07 -30.91 -21.29
N GLY A 7 -46.42 -30.61 -22.43
CA GLY A 7 -45.05 -30.11 -22.49
C GLY A 7 -44.75 -28.89 -21.59
N THR A 8 -45.76 -28.11 -21.24
CA THR A 8 -45.67 -27.00 -20.27
C THR A 8 -45.39 -27.46 -18.84
N THR A 9 -46.07 -28.51 -18.37
CA THR A 9 -45.82 -29.10 -17.04
C THR A 9 -44.46 -29.77 -16.94
N SER A 10 -44.01 -30.43 -18.01
CA SER A 10 -42.67 -31.03 -18.07
C SER A 10 -41.56 -29.95 -18.05
N PHE A 11 -41.78 -28.82 -18.73
CA PHE A 11 -40.85 -27.68 -18.70
C PHE A 11 -40.75 -27.02 -17.33
N LEU A 12 -41.87 -26.83 -16.63
CA LEU A 12 -41.87 -26.25 -15.28
C LEU A 12 -41.15 -27.15 -14.27
N ILE A 13 -41.34 -28.46 -14.37
CA ILE A 13 -40.62 -29.44 -13.54
C ILE A 13 -39.12 -29.40 -13.85
N LEU A 14 -38.73 -29.31 -15.12
CA LEU A 14 -37.31 -29.19 -15.50
C LEU A 14 -36.66 -27.93 -14.92
N ILE A 15 -37.34 -26.77 -14.99
CA ILE A 15 -36.84 -25.51 -14.42
C ILE A 15 -36.69 -25.63 -12.89
N ALA A 16 -37.67 -26.23 -12.21
CA ALA A 16 -37.62 -26.46 -10.77
C ALA A 16 -36.46 -27.40 -10.38
N VAL A 17 -36.25 -28.47 -11.16
CA VAL A 17 -35.15 -29.43 -10.96
C VAL A 17 -33.79 -28.76 -11.19
N ILE A 18 -33.64 -27.95 -12.24
CA ILE A 18 -32.39 -27.17 -12.47
C ILE A 18 -32.15 -26.19 -11.33
N GLY A 19 -33.20 -25.50 -10.84
CA GLY A 19 -33.10 -24.59 -9.69
C GLY A 19 -32.68 -25.30 -8.40
N LEU A 20 -33.24 -26.48 -8.12
CA LEU A 20 -32.86 -27.32 -6.99
C LEU A 20 -31.43 -27.87 -7.12
N PHE A 21 -31.03 -28.35 -8.31
CA PHE A 21 -29.66 -28.80 -8.53
C PHE A 21 -28.66 -27.65 -8.36
N ARG A 22 -28.99 -26.44 -8.83
CA ARG A 22 -28.14 -25.25 -8.66
C ARG A 22 -27.96 -24.88 -7.20
N SER A 23 -29.03 -24.92 -6.39
CA SER A 23 -28.95 -24.61 -4.96
C SER A 23 -28.32 -25.73 -4.12
N CYS A 24 -28.50 -27.00 -4.50
CA CYS A 24 -27.86 -28.14 -3.83
C CYS A 24 -26.38 -28.30 -4.16
N MET A 25 -25.92 -27.85 -5.34
CA MET A 25 -24.52 -27.95 -5.77
C MET A 25 -23.67 -26.74 -5.38
N GLY A 26 -24.22 -25.77 -4.65
CA GLY A 26 -23.46 -24.60 -4.19
C GLY A 26 -23.03 -23.65 -5.32
N TYR A 27 -23.63 -23.71 -6.51
CA TYR A 27 -23.34 -22.76 -7.60
C TYR A 27 -23.73 -21.31 -7.27
N ASP A 28 -24.47 -21.11 -6.18
CA ASP A 28 -24.82 -19.79 -5.64
C ASP A 28 -23.84 -19.31 -4.56
N GLU A 29 -22.83 -20.12 -4.17
CA GLU A 29 -21.63 -19.60 -3.51
C GLU A 29 -20.89 -18.80 -4.58
N ILE A 30 -21.24 -17.52 -4.67
CA ILE A 30 -20.61 -16.60 -5.62
C ILE A 30 -19.14 -16.54 -5.21
N ASP A 31 -18.30 -17.27 -5.94
CA ASP A 31 -16.85 -17.12 -5.87
C ASP A 31 -16.56 -15.63 -5.95
N ILE A 32 -16.07 -15.08 -4.84
CA ILE A 32 -15.85 -13.65 -4.67
C ILE A 32 -14.77 -13.15 -5.65
N ASP A 33 -13.98 -14.05 -6.23
CA ASP A 33 -12.94 -13.76 -7.21
C ASP A 33 -13.43 -13.91 -8.67
N ASN A 34 -14.68 -14.32 -8.90
CA ASN A 34 -15.23 -14.53 -10.25
C ASN A 34 -15.66 -13.22 -10.92
N SER A 35 -14.68 -12.39 -11.29
CA SER A 35 -14.85 -11.17 -12.09
C SER A 35 -13.56 -10.80 -12.82
N THR A 36 -13.68 -10.30 -14.04
CA THR A 36 -12.54 -9.71 -14.78
C THR A 36 -12.25 -8.26 -14.39
N GLN A 37 -13.17 -7.62 -13.67
CA GLN A 37 -12.96 -6.27 -13.13
C GLN A 37 -12.22 -6.35 -11.81
N VAL A 38 -10.89 -6.34 -11.89
CA VAL A 38 -9.99 -6.40 -10.75
C VAL A 38 -9.06 -5.19 -10.73
N ARG A 39 -8.71 -4.73 -9.52
CA ARG A 39 -7.73 -3.65 -9.30
C ARG A 39 -7.00 -3.83 -7.98
N ARG A 40 -5.90 -3.10 -7.80
CA ARG A 40 -5.23 -2.94 -6.50
C ARG A 40 -6.01 -1.91 -5.69
N TYR A 41 -6.22 -2.18 -4.40
CA TYR A 41 -6.93 -1.28 -3.49
C TYR A 41 -6.03 -0.84 -2.34
N GLU A 42 -6.09 0.43 -1.97
CA GLU A 42 -5.50 0.94 -0.72
C GLU A 42 -6.32 0.36 0.45
N ILE A 43 -5.65 -0.30 1.38
CA ILE A 43 -6.24 -0.91 2.58
C ILE A 43 -6.14 0.07 3.74
N HIS A 44 -4.98 0.69 3.90
CA HIS A 44 -4.73 1.57 5.02
C HIS A 44 -3.59 2.56 4.75
N ARG A 45 -3.70 3.72 5.37
CA ARG A 45 -2.67 4.75 5.48
C ARG A 45 -2.42 5.02 6.95
N ALA A 46 -1.20 4.81 7.41
CA ALA A 46 -0.81 5.08 8.80
C ALA A 46 0.32 6.11 8.86
N TYR A 47 0.29 6.92 9.91
CA TYR A 47 1.39 7.78 10.30
C TYR A 47 2.00 7.20 11.57
N VAL A 48 3.29 6.86 11.50
CA VAL A 48 4.04 6.21 12.57
C VAL A 48 5.10 7.20 13.02
N THR A 49 4.93 7.79 14.20
CA THR A 49 5.84 8.80 14.74
C THR A 49 6.34 8.41 16.12
N ASP A 50 7.50 8.95 16.48
CA ASP A 50 8.03 8.90 17.84
C ASP A 50 7.56 10.11 18.66
N SER A 51 8.14 10.28 19.85
CA SER A 51 7.85 11.41 20.74
C SER A 51 8.25 12.78 20.19
N THR A 52 9.02 12.83 19.09
CA THR A 52 9.41 14.07 18.41
C THR A 52 8.47 14.45 17.25
N GLU A 53 7.40 13.67 17.05
CA GLU A 53 6.44 13.81 15.93
C GLU A 53 7.07 13.59 14.55
N ASN A 54 8.24 12.94 14.49
CA ASN A 54 8.88 12.54 13.24
C ASN A 54 8.82 11.01 13.10
N GLY A 55 8.83 10.54 11.87
CA GLY A 55 8.81 9.12 11.54
C GLY A 55 8.44 8.90 10.09
N TYR A 56 7.42 8.07 9.85
CA TYR A 56 7.10 7.60 8.50
C TYR A 56 5.59 7.56 8.24
N GLU A 57 5.21 7.84 7.01
CA GLU A 57 3.88 7.55 6.46
C GLU A 57 3.95 6.24 5.69
N LEU A 58 3.04 5.31 6.00
CA LEU A 58 3.00 3.97 5.43
C LEU A 58 1.68 3.75 4.68
N LEU A 59 1.77 3.15 3.49
CA LEU A 59 0.61 2.72 2.70
C LEU A 59 0.61 1.22 2.49
N TRP A 60 -0.53 0.60 2.80
CA TRP A 60 -0.81 -0.80 2.49
C TRP A 60 -1.82 -0.91 1.37
N PHE A 61 -1.56 -1.82 0.45
CA PHE A 61 -2.49 -2.19 -0.61
C PHE A 61 -2.73 -3.69 -0.60
N THR A 62 -3.78 -4.10 -1.32
CA THR A 62 -3.98 -5.52 -1.63
C THR A 62 -2.76 -6.08 -2.36
N THR A 63 -2.26 -7.26 -2.01
CA THR A 63 -1.09 -7.88 -2.66
C THR A 63 -1.32 -8.11 -4.15
N ASN A 64 -2.53 -8.52 -4.53
CA ASN A 64 -2.90 -8.79 -5.91
C ASN A 64 -3.99 -7.84 -6.39
N TYR A 65 -4.25 -7.86 -7.70
CA TYR A 65 -5.46 -7.30 -8.27
C TYR A 65 -6.63 -8.16 -7.81
N VAL A 66 -7.58 -7.55 -7.11
CA VAL A 66 -8.73 -8.26 -6.53
C VAL A 66 -10.04 -7.65 -7.01
N THR A 67 -11.13 -8.40 -6.89
CA THR A 67 -12.48 -7.88 -7.13
C THR A 67 -12.89 -6.93 -6.00
N GLN A 68 -13.90 -6.11 -6.25
CA GLN A 68 -14.49 -5.26 -5.21
C GLN A 68 -15.00 -6.08 -4.00
N LYS A 69 -15.60 -7.27 -4.24
CA LYS A 69 -16.12 -8.14 -3.18
C LYS A 69 -15.00 -8.72 -2.31
N ARG A 70 -13.89 -9.14 -2.94
CA ARG A 70 -12.70 -9.59 -2.23
C ARG A 70 -12.08 -8.47 -1.40
N TYR A 71 -12.01 -7.25 -1.94
CA TYR A 71 -11.57 -6.09 -1.18
C TYR A 71 -12.47 -5.82 0.05
N GLU A 72 -13.79 -5.84 -0.11
CA GLU A 72 -14.74 -5.68 1.00
C GLU A 72 -14.58 -6.75 2.07
N GLU A 73 -14.34 -8.01 1.67
CA GLU A 73 -14.04 -9.11 2.60
C GLU A 73 -12.73 -8.86 3.36
N ILE A 74 -11.65 -8.48 2.68
CA ILE A 74 -10.37 -8.14 3.32
C ILE A 74 -10.54 -7.06 4.39
N LEU A 75 -11.36 -6.02 4.13
CA LEU A 75 -11.63 -4.97 5.12
C LEU A 75 -12.32 -5.47 6.40
N THR A 76 -12.94 -6.65 6.38
CA THR A 76 -13.54 -7.26 7.60
C THR A 76 -12.54 -8.02 8.47
N ARG A 77 -11.32 -8.26 7.96
CA ARG A 77 -10.29 -9.05 8.63
C ARG A 77 -9.62 -8.25 9.75
N LYS A 78 -10.11 -8.44 10.98
CA LYS A 78 -9.66 -7.67 12.15
C LYS A 78 -8.16 -7.72 12.41
N HIS A 79 -7.50 -8.87 12.16
CA HIS A 79 -6.08 -9.03 12.46
C HIS A 79 -5.19 -8.02 11.72
N ILE A 80 -5.58 -7.60 10.50
CA ILE A 80 -4.86 -6.59 9.71
C ILE A 80 -4.78 -5.26 10.46
N PHE A 81 -5.90 -4.77 10.98
CA PHE A 81 -5.94 -3.50 11.71
C PHE A 81 -5.26 -3.62 13.08
N ASP A 82 -5.40 -4.77 13.74
CA ASP A 82 -4.71 -5.05 15.01
C ASP A 82 -3.18 -5.00 14.82
N SER A 83 -2.65 -5.52 13.70
CA SER A 83 -1.22 -5.44 13.39
C SER A 83 -0.74 -4.01 13.17
N TYR A 84 -1.54 -3.15 12.51
CA TYR A 84 -1.16 -1.74 12.29
C TYR A 84 -1.11 -0.95 13.60
N GLN A 85 -2.11 -1.14 14.46
CA GLN A 85 -2.11 -0.52 15.79
C GLN A 85 -0.90 -0.95 16.61
N LYS A 86 -0.52 -2.22 16.52
CA LYS A 86 0.65 -2.76 17.21
C LYS A 86 1.95 -2.17 16.66
N LEU A 87 2.08 -2.05 15.34
CA LEU A 87 3.21 -1.38 14.69
C LEU A 87 3.35 0.06 15.21
N GLN A 88 2.27 0.84 15.19
CA GLN A 88 2.28 2.23 15.65
C GLN A 88 2.68 2.34 17.14
N ALA A 89 2.18 1.43 17.99
CA ALA A 89 2.49 1.44 19.41
C ALA A 89 3.95 1.03 19.73
N GLU A 90 4.54 0.16 18.92
CA GLU A 90 5.87 -0.42 19.19
C GLU A 90 7.01 0.35 18.51
N ALA A 91 6.74 1.10 17.42
CA ALA A 91 7.77 1.73 16.60
C ALA A 91 8.66 2.69 17.39
N GLY A 92 8.07 3.64 18.13
CA GLY A 92 8.84 4.61 18.92
C GLY A 92 9.81 3.91 19.88
N ALA A 93 9.32 2.95 20.67
CA ALA A 93 10.16 2.20 21.61
C ALA A 93 11.23 1.34 20.91
N HIS A 94 10.89 0.70 19.78
CA HIS A 94 11.84 -0.14 19.04
C HIS A 94 13.05 0.65 18.53
N PHE A 95 12.81 1.88 18.07
CA PHE A 95 13.84 2.77 17.55
C PHE A 95 14.32 3.81 18.58
N ASN A 96 14.19 3.52 19.88
CA ASN A 96 14.65 4.38 20.98
C ASN A 96 14.12 5.83 20.93
N ASN A 97 12.93 6.04 20.35
CA ASN A 97 12.31 7.32 20.05
C ASN A 97 13.19 8.24 19.18
N ASP A 98 13.93 7.63 18.24
CA ASP A 98 14.81 8.31 17.30
C ASP A 98 14.54 7.84 15.86
N LEU A 99 13.28 7.94 15.42
CA LEU A 99 12.89 7.58 14.06
C LEU A 99 13.48 8.54 13.03
N ILE A 100 13.83 9.77 13.42
CA ILE A 100 14.44 10.73 12.50
C ILE A 100 15.87 10.32 12.09
N ASN A 101 16.65 9.68 12.97
CA ASN A 101 17.99 9.19 12.62
C ASN A 101 17.99 7.71 12.23
N THR A 102 16.83 7.06 12.23
CA THR A 102 16.68 5.71 11.71
C THR A 102 16.74 5.72 10.18
N ASP A 103 17.58 4.87 9.61
CA ASP A 103 17.58 4.66 8.16
C ASP A 103 16.23 4.04 7.72
N ILE A 104 15.64 4.60 6.66
CA ILE A 104 14.31 4.18 6.21
C ILE A 104 14.25 2.68 5.90
N TYR A 105 15.31 2.06 5.35
CA TYR A 105 15.34 0.63 5.07
C TYR A 105 15.40 -0.20 6.35
N ASN A 106 16.12 0.25 7.39
CA ASN A 106 16.10 -0.41 8.69
C ASN A 106 14.68 -0.39 9.30
N PHE A 107 13.96 0.73 9.17
CA PHE A 107 12.56 0.82 9.56
C PHE A 107 11.68 -0.13 8.75
N VAL A 108 11.85 -0.15 7.42
CA VAL A 108 11.09 -1.05 6.53
C VAL A 108 11.27 -2.51 6.91
N GLU A 109 12.52 -2.99 7.04
CA GLU A 109 12.80 -4.39 7.33
C GLU A 109 12.14 -4.83 8.64
N TRP A 110 12.10 -3.94 9.63
CA TRP A 110 11.38 -4.17 10.87
C TRP A 110 9.85 -4.18 10.68
N ALA A 111 9.31 -3.21 9.93
CA ALA A 111 7.89 -3.00 9.72
C ALA A 111 7.22 -4.13 8.91
N LYS A 112 7.96 -4.79 8.02
CA LYS A 112 7.48 -5.96 7.27
C LYS A 112 6.94 -7.09 8.15
N ARG A 113 7.36 -7.17 9.41
CA ARG A 113 6.86 -8.18 10.37
C ARG A 113 5.38 -8.01 10.73
N TYR A 114 4.79 -6.87 10.39
CA TYR A 114 3.38 -6.58 10.57
C TYR A 114 2.54 -6.80 9.29
N ASP A 115 3.17 -7.17 8.17
CA ASP A 115 2.47 -7.66 6.96
C ASP A 115 2.05 -9.13 7.18
N ILE A 116 1.05 -9.32 8.03
CA ILE A 116 0.64 -10.66 8.52
C ILE A 116 -0.42 -11.34 7.67
N ASP A 117 -1.07 -10.62 6.75
CA ASP A 117 -2.11 -11.16 5.86
C ASP A 117 -1.55 -11.28 4.44
N PRO A 118 -1.66 -12.45 3.78
CA PRO A 118 -1.08 -12.65 2.44
C PRO A 118 -1.71 -11.74 1.37
N ASP A 119 -2.95 -11.28 1.57
CA ASP A 119 -3.67 -10.44 0.62
C ASP A 119 -3.38 -8.96 0.81
N VAL A 120 -2.56 -8.57 1.78
CA VAL A 120 -2.22 -7.16 2.05
C VAL A 120 -0.73 -7.00 2.31
N ARG A 121 -0.15 -5.93 1.78
CA ARG A 121 1.27 -5.63 1.96
C ARG A 121 1.57 -4.15 1.97
N LEU A 122 2.64 -3.79 2.67
CA LEU A 122 3.24 -2.47 2.67
C LEU A 122 3.82 -2.20 1.28
N THR A 123 3.35 -1.13 0.63
CA THR A 123 3.79 -0.78 -0.72
C THR A 123 4.64 0.46 -0.76
N ASN A 124 4.29 1.47 0.03
CA ASN A 124 4.96 2.74 -0.04
C ASN A 124 5.19 3.31 1.35
N ILE A 125 6.34 3.96 1.51
CA ILE A 125 6.76 4.56 2.76
C ILE A 125 7.37 5.91 2.45
N TRP A 126 6.94 6.96 3.13
CA TRP A 126 7.54 8.28 3.07
C TRP A 126 8.12 8.64 4.43
N VAL A 127 9.18 9.45 4.43
CA VAL A 127 9.54 10.20 5.63
C VAL A 127 8.41 11.17 5.99
N TYR A 128 8.13 11.32 7.28
CA TYR A 128 7.04 12.13 7.78
C TYR A 128 7.47 12.95 8.99
N GLY A 129 7.03 14.20 9.05
CA GLY A 129 7.31 15.12 10.15
C GLY A 129 8.02 16.40 9.70
N THR A 130 7.92 17.42 10.53
CA THR A 130 8.40 18.76 10.19
C THR A 130 9.93 18.81 10.06
N GLU A 131 10.66 18.05 10.87
CA GLU A 131 12.12 18.06 10.82
C GLU A 131 12.65 17.36 9.57
N TYR A 132 12.04 16.25 9.15
CA TYR A 132 12.36 15.64 7.85
C TYR A 132 12.14 16.62 6.68
N LYS A 133 11.01 17.32 6.66
CA LYS A 133 10.73 18.34 5.63
C LYS A 133 11.79 19.46 5.62
N LYS A 134 12.35 19.83 6.77
CA LYS A 134 13.44 20.81 6.83
C LYS A 134 14.74 20.24 6.26
N LEU A 135 15.10 19.00 6.60
CA LEU A 135 16.30 18.33 6.09
C LEU A 135 16.29 18.24 4.56
N TYR A 136 15.25 17.66 3.98
CA TYR A 136 15.16 17.48 2.51
C TYR A 136 14.91 18.78 1.72
N ARG A 137 14.87 19.93 2.38
CA ARG A 137 14.80 21.25 1.73
C ARG A 137 16.10 22.05 1.85
N GLN A 138 17.11 21.50 2.54
CA GLN A 138 18.41 22.16 2.61
C GLN A 138 19.04 22.20 1.21
N PRO A 139 19.61 23.35 0.81
CA PRO A 139 20.31 23.44 -0.48
C PRO A 139 21.53 22.51 -0.50
N ASN A 140 21.94 22.08 -1.69
CA ASN A 140 23.19 21.35 -1.89
C ASN A 140 24.05 22.04 -2.97
N LEU A 141 25.30 21.59 -3.16
CA LEU A 141 26.21 22.19 -4.15
C LEU A 141 25.72 22.11 -5.60
N THR A 142 24.97 21.06 -5.94
CA THR A 142 24.33 20.82 -7.24
C THR A 142 23.03 21.63 -7.41
N PHE A 143 22.32 21.91 -6.31
CA PHE A 143 21.04 22.62 -6.25
C PHE A 143 21.05 23.66 -5.11
N PRO A 144 21.76 24.79 -5.31
CA PRO A 144 21.99 25.77 -4.25
C PRO A 144 20.75 26.63 -3.92
N GLU A 145 19.70 26.59 -4.74
CA GLU A 145 18.49 27.40 -4.58
C GLU A 145 17.31 26.56 -4.08
N VAL A 146 16.64 27.04 -3.03
CA VAL A 146 15.41 26.42 -2.49
C VAL A 146 14.23 26.89 -3.32
N HIS A 147 13.98 26.26 -4.47
CA HIS A 147 12.81 26.55 -5.32
C HIS A 147 11.55 25.78 -4.92
N THR A 148 11.63 24.91 -3.92
CA THR A 148 10.49 24.11 -3.45
C THR A 148 9.65 24.90 -2.44
N PRO A 149 8.37 25.22 -2.73
CA PRO A 149 7.49 25.84 -1.74
C PRO A 149 7.30 24.92 -0.54
N TYR A 150 6.94 25.49 0.60
CA TYR A 150 6.76 24.71 1.84
C TYR A 150 5.59 23.72 1.77
N SER A 151 4.66 23.94 0.83
CA SER A 151 3.39 23.22 0.71
C SER A 151 3.52 21.84 0.02
N PRO A 152 4.19 21.69 -1.15
CA PRO A 152 4.35 20.37 -1.75
C PRO A 152 5.37 19.52 -1.00
N ASP A 153 5.05 18.23 -0.88
CA ASP A 153 5.94 17.16 -0.41
C ASP A 153 6.87 16.66 -1.53
N ILE A 154 7.08 17.46 -2.59
CA ILE A 154 8.10 17.19 -3.61
C ILE A 154 9.49 17.13 -2.99
N GLY A 155 10.30 16.18 -3.44
CA GLY A 155 11.68 16.01 -2.97
C GLY A 155 11.84 15.26 -1.65
N ILE A 156 10.76 14.89 -0.96
CA ILE A 156 10.89 14.09 0.27
C ILE A 156 11.26 12.65 -0.06
N LEU A 157 12.07 12.04 0.80
CA LEU A 157 12.47 10.64 0.66
C LEU A 157 11.24 9.71 0.73
N PHE A 158 11.16 8.79 -0.22
CA PHE A 158 10.15 7.75 -0.23
C PHE A 158 10.68 6.45 -0.83
N LEU A 159 10.03 5.35 -0.48
CA LEU A 159 10.23 4.03 -1.07
C LEU A 159 8.95 3.59 -1.76
N LYS A 160 9.09 2.94 -2.93
CA LYS A 160 7.98 2.23 -3.60
C LYS A 160 8.04 0.73 -3.34
N GLU A 161 7.04 0.00 -3.84
CA GLU A 161 6.87 -1.42 -3.51
C GLU A 161 8.09 -2.26 -3.87
N ASN A 162 8.76 -1.98 -4.99
CA ASN A 162 9.97 -2.70 -5.40
C ASN A 162 11.22 -2.33 -4.58
N ASP A 163 11.21 -1.19 -3.86
CA ASP A 163 12.28 -0.86 -2.93
C ASP A 163 12.01 -1.52 -1.56
N VAL A 164 10.74 -1.63 -1.17
CA VAL A 164 10.30 -2.37 0.03
C VAL A 164 10.53 -3.87 -0.17
N TYR A 165 10.06 -4.45 -1.27
CA TYR A 165 10.15 -5.86 -1.61
C TYR A 165 10.94 -6.05 -2.91
N PRO A 166 12.28 -5.99 -2.87
CA PRO A 166 13.10 -6.11 -4.07
C PRO A 166 13.02 -7.51 -4.68
N TYR A 167 12.97 -7.57 -6.01
CA TYR A 167 13.04 -8.84 -6.74
C TYR A 167 14.40 -9.53 -6.57
N ASN A 168 15.48 -8.75 -6.54
CA ASN A 168 16.83 -9.22 -6.26
C ASN A 168 17.33 -8.60 -4.96
N PHE A 169 17.55 -9.45 -3.94
CA PHE A 169 18.04 -9.02 -2.62
C PHE A 169 19.50 -8.55 -2.64
N GLU A 170 20.26 -8.86 -3.69
CA GLU A 170 21.63 -8.37 -3.86
C GLU A 170 21.69 -6.98 -4.52
N SER A 171 20.55 -6.46 -5.00
CA SER A 171 20.50 -5.12 -5.58
C SER A 171 20.81 -4.07 -4.51
N PRO A 172 21.59 -3.02 -4.84
CA PRO A 172 21.84 -1.94 -3.91
C PRO A 172 20.54 -1.21 -3.57
N GLN A 173 20.45 -0.75 -2.32
CA GLN A 173 19.39 0.14 -1.87
C GLN A 173 19.39 1.43 -2.71
N THR A 174 18.19 1.90 -3.07
CA THR A 174 17.97 3.07 -3.92
C THR A 174 17.05 4.05 -3.21
N TYR A 175 17.62 5.17 -2.78
CA TYR A 175 16.89 6.25 -2.14
C TYR A 175 16.24 7.12 -3.23
N ARG A 176 14.91 7.30 -3.15
CA ARG A 176 14.12 8.04 -4.14
C ARG A 176 13.47 9.25 -3.50
N TYR A 177 13.30 10.29 -4.30
CA TYR A 177 12.71 11.54 -3.85
C TYR A 177 11.41 11.78 -4.62
N TRP A 178 10.35 12.13 -3.90
CA TRP A 178 9.01 12.20 -4.46
C TRP A 178 8.95 13.23 -5.60
N GLN A 179 8.46 12.81 -6.77
CA GLN A 179 8.42 13.61 -8.01
C GLN A 179 9.78 14.11 -8.52
N CYS A 180 10.87 13.43 -8.16
CA CYS A 180 12.20 13.68 -8.71
C CYS A 180 12.66 12.53 -9.62
N ASP A 181 13.37 12.85 -10.70
CA ASP A 181 14.03 11.83 -11.53
C ASP A 181 15.35 11.31 -10.93
N ILE A 182 15.92 12.06 -9.98
CA ILE A 182 17.18 11.74 -9.31
C ILE A 182 16.95 10.68 -8.22
N THR A 183 17.94 9.80 -8.05
CA THR A 183 18.02 8.82 -6.97
C THR A 183 19.42 8.82 -6.37
N SER A 184 19.58 8.29 -5.15
CA SER A 184 20.87 8.13 -4.48
C SER A 184 21.07 6.70 -3.93
N LEU A 185 22.32 6.38 -3.58
CA LEU A 185 22.72 5.15 -2.89
C LEU A 185 22.79 5.32 -1.36
N SER A 186 22.53 6.53 -0.85
CA SER A 186 22.46 6.84 0.58
C SER A 186 21.39 7.87 0.88
N ASP A 187 20.92 7.90 2.13
CA ASP A 187 20.05 8.99 2.61
C ASP A 187 20.85 10.28 2.81
N GLU A 188 20.85 11.11 1.77
CA GLU A 188 21.63 12.35 1.70
C GLU A 188 21.04 13.53 2.49
N ARG A 189 19.73 13.49 2.81
CA ARG A 189 19.05 14.47 3.67
C ARG A 189 19.20 15.94 3.25
N TYR A 190 19.11 16.22 1.96
CA TYR A 190 19.05 17.57 1.39
C TYR A 190 18.08 17.61 0.21
N ASN A 191 17.99 18.76 -0.49
CA ASN A 191 17.14 18.94 -1.65
C ASN A 191 17.68 18.22 -2.91
N HIS A 192 16.81 17.44 -3.55
CA HIS A 192 17.06 16.76 -4.83
C HIS A 192 16.19 17.27 -5.98
N VAL A 193 15.35 18.27 -5.72
CA VAL A 193 14.38 18.78 -6.69
C VAL A 193 15.08 19.67 -7.70
N THR A 194 14.99 19.28 -8.97
CA THR A 194 15.42 20.12 -10.09
C THR A 194 14.34 21.12 -10.50
N GLU A 195 14.70 22.13 -11.27
CA GLU A 195 13.74 23.08 -11.85
C GLU A 195 12.71 22.37 -12.77
N GLU A 196 13.12 21.29 -13.44
CA GLU A 196 12.22 20.48 -14.27
C GLU A 196 11.22 19.69 -13.43
N ASP A 197 11.67 19.07 -12.34
CA ASP A 197 10.81 18.40 -11.36
C ASP A 197 9.75 19.37 -10.81
N TYR A 198 10.20 20.56 -10.41
CA TYR A 198 9.31 21.59 -9.89
C TYR A 198 8.26 22.00 -10.92
N ARG A 199 8.65 22.31 -12.16
CA ARG A 199 7.70 22.67 -13.24
C ARG A 199 6.72 21.55 -13.57
N ARG A 200 7.15 20.29 -13.48
CA ARG A 200 6.29 19.13 -13.69
C ARG A 200 5.26 18.98 -12.56
N SER A 201 5.63 19.32 -11.33
CA SER A 201 4.73 19.23 -10.17
C SER A 201 3.60 20.28 -10.13
N LEU A 202 3.76 21.38 -10.88
CA LEU A 202 2.77 22.45 -10.99
C LEU A 202 1.66 22.19 -12.04
N LYS A 203 1.79 21.14 -12.85
CA LYS A 203 0.83 20.78 -13.91
C LYS A 203 -0.21 19.80 -13.41
#